data_AF-A0A954WFN7-F1
#
_entry.id   AF-A0A954WFN7-F1
#
_cell.length_a   1.000
_cell.length_b   1.000
_cell.length_c   1.000
_cell.angle_alpha   90.00
_cell.angle_beta   90.00
_cell.angle_gamma   90.00
#
_symmetry.space_group_name_H-M   'P 1'
#
loop_
_entity.id
_entity.type
_entity.pdbx_description
1 polymer ?
#
loop_
_entity_poly.entity_id
_entity_poly.type
_entity_poly.pdbx_seq_one_letter_code
_entity_poly.pdbx_strand_id
1 'polypeptide(L)'
;MRCSVRYAGRLAVVLLCGLAWAATAVAQETASADEPLNGREGRQLLLDQFRPRSMLRVEQHLLKRAAYPVVDAHTHFRYRLHHSPEQLDEFVRLMDRNNIAVCVSLDGRLGDELVEHRDYLWSRYKDRFVFYANIDWRGDGQEDDPATWDAHRPDFGRRMAKRLAEAKQAGASGLKVFKQFGLG
;
A
#
# COMPACT_ATOMS: atom_id res chain seq x y z
N MET A 1 -45.61 46.10 -43.36
CA MET A 1 -44.67 46.71 -44.31
C MET A 1 -43.55 45.72 -44.59
N ARG A 2 -43.35 45.38 -45.87
CA ARG A 2 -42.35 44.43 -46.36
C ARG A 2 -40.96 45.03 -46.19
N CYS A 3 -40.00 44.26 -45.67
CA CYS A 3 -38.59 44.51 -45.94
C CYS A 3 -37.92 43.18 -46.31
N SER A 4 -37.64 43.06 -47.61
CA SER A 4 -36.81 42.06 -48.26
C SER A 4 -35.33 42.40 -48.11
N VAL A 5 -34.44 41.39 -48.11
CA VAL A 5 -33.19 41.25 -48.91
C VAL A 5 -32.47 39.99 -48.38
N ARG A 6 -32.63 38.85 -49.06
CA ARG A 6 -31.71 38.19 -50.01
C ARG A 6 -30.42 37.61 -49.41
N TYR A 7 -30.37 36.28 -49.47
CA TYR A 7 -29.21 35.40 -49.33
C TYR A 7 -28.07 35.78 -50.28
N ALA A 8 -26.84 35.67 -49.78
CA ALA A 8 -25.65 35.42 -50.59
C ALA A 8 -24.77 34.43 -49.81
N GLY A 9 -24.66 33.20 -50.32
CA GLY A 9 -23.81 32.18 -49.75
C GLY A 9 -22.32 32.51 -49.91
N ARG A 10 -21.49 31.94 -49.03
CA ARG A 10 -20.06 31.72 -49.31
C ARG A 10 -19.48 30.64 -48.39
N LEU A 11 -19.11 29.55 -49.06
CA LEU A 11 -18.01 28.62 -48.82
C LEU A 11 -17.68 28.19 -47.38
N ALA A 12 -17.91 26.90 -47.14
CA ALA A 12 -17.18 26.10 -46.17
C ALA A 12 -15.68 26.10 -46.52
N VAL A 13 -14.86 26.55 -45.57
CA VAL A 13 -13.41 26.31 -45.57
C VAL A 13 -13.13 25.38 -44.40
N VAL A 14 -12.95 24.09 -44.70
CA VAL A 14 -12.41 23.10 -43.77
C VAL A 14 -10.91 23.35 -43.70
N LEU A 15 -10.45 23.92 -42.58
CA LEU A 15 -9.03 24.08 -42.26
C LEU A 15 -8.50 22.73 -41.75
N LEU A 16 -7.86 21.99 -42.65
CA LEU A 16 -7.01 20.83 -42.33
C LEU A 16 -5.68 21.34 -41.74
N CYS A 17 -5.60 21.43 -40.42
CA CYS A 17 -4.32 21.59 -39.72
C CYS A 17 -3.63 20.24 -39.60
N GLY A 18 -2.78 19.90 -40.58
CA GLY A 18 -1.82 18.80 -40.48
C GLY A 18 -0.68 19.18 -39.54
N LEU A 19 -0.65 18.60 -38.35
CA LEU A 19 0.53 18.62 -37.47
C LEU A 19 1.40 17.42 -37.82
N ALA A 20 2.51 17.69 -38.51
CA ALA A 20 3.55 16.71 -38.76
C ALA A 20 4.24 16.37 -37.42
N TRP A 21 4.10 15.13 -36.99
CA TRP A 21 4.88 14.54 -35.91
C TRP A 21 6.35 14.42 -36.35
N ALA A 22 7.21 15.29 -35.83
CA ALA A 22 8.66 15.07 -35.90
C ALA A 22 9.03 14.12 -34.76
N ALA A 23 9.18 12.83 -35.07
CA ALA A 23 9.73 11.85 -34.14
C ALA A 23 11.24 12.08 -33.98
N THR A 24 11.65 12.72 -32.90
CA THR A 24 13.05 12.68 -32.45
C THR A 24 13.33 11.27 -31.93
N ALA A 25 14.07 10.48 -32.71
CA ALA A 25 14.63 9.22 -32.23
C ALA A 25 15.69 9.52 -31.17
N VAL A 26 15.32 9.36 -29.90
CA VAL A 26 16.29 9.21 -28.82
C VAL A 26 16.96 7.87 -29.05
N ALA A 27 18.26 7.88 -29.34
CA ALA A 27 19.06 6.67 -29.35
C ALA A 27 19.07 6.12 -27.92
N GLN A 28 18.27 5.08 -27.69
CA GLN A 28 18.33 4.30 -26.46
C GLN A 28 19.66 3.57 -26.48
N GLU A 29 20.55 3.94 -25.56
CA GLU A 29 21.79 3.24 -25.30
C GLU A 29 21.42 1.81 -24.89
N THR A 30 21.47 0.88 -25.84
CA THR A 30 21.25 -0.54 -25.55
C THR A 30 22.47 -1.02 -24.81
N ALA A 31 22.37 -1.06 -23.48
CA ALA A 31 23.32 -1.76 -22.63
C ALA A 31 23.58 -3.14 -23.25
N SER A 32 24.82 -3.37 -23.66
CA SER A 32 25.26 -4.60 -24.31
C SER A 32 24.93 -5.78 -23.39
N ALA A 33 24.14 -6.74 -23.89
CA ALA A 33 23.74 -7.93 -23.16
C ALA A 33 24.91 -8.89 -22.84
N ASP A 34 26.12 -8.60 -23.33
CA ASP A 34 27.32 -9.44 -23.20
C ASP A 34 28.33 -8.95 -22.14
N GLU A 35 28.03 -7.86 -21.43
CA GLU A 35 28.99 -7.35 -20.44
C GLU A 35 28.94 -8.14 -19.11
N PRO A 36 30.11 -8.54 -18.57
CA PRO A 36 30.16 -9.33 -17.34
C PRO A 36 29.71 -8.50 -16.13
N LEU A 37 28.64 -8.93 -15.47
CA LEU A 37 28.01 -8.33 -14.29
C LEU A 37 28.82 -8.57 -12.98
N ASN A 38 30.13 -8.31 -13.03
CA ASN A 38 31.09 -8.69 -11.99
C ASN A 38 31.38 -7.57 -10.96
N GLY A 39 30.70 -6.42 -11.05
CA GLY A 39 30.90 -5.29 -10.14
C GLY A 39 32.16 -4.46 -10.35
N ARG A 40 33.03 -4.82 -11.30
CA ARG A 40 34.23 -4.04 -11.59
C ARG A 40 33.85 -2.76 -12.30
N GLU A 41 34.57 -1.68 -12.00
CA GLU A 41 34.38 -0.36 -12.62
C GLU A 41 32.97 0.21 -12.39
N GLY A 42 32.32 -0.15 -11.27
CA GLY A 42 30.98 0.35 -10.93
C GLY A 42 29.83 -0.30 -11.69
N ARG A 43 30.09 -1.38 -12.44
CA ARG A 43 29.07 -2.17 -13.14
C ARG A 43 28.15 -2.91 -12.15
N GLN A 44 26.97 -3.28 -12.62
CA GLN A 44 26.00 -4.02 -11.82
C GLN A 44 26.58 -5.37 -11.37
N LEU A 45 26.48 -5.65 -10.07
CA LEU A 45 26.87 -6.93 -9.48
C LEU A 45 25.75 -7.96 -9.69
N LEU A 46 26.10 -9.19 -10.05
CA LEU A 46 25.18 -10.35 -10.08
C LEU A 46 24.42 -10.63 -8.76
N LEU A 47 24.70 -9.90 -7.68
CA LEU A 47 24.09 -10.12 -6.37
C LEU A 47 22.57 -9.95 -6.40
N ASP A 48 22.05 -9.04 -7.22
CA ASP A 48 20.61 -8.85 -7.43
C ASP A 48 19.94 -10.04 -8.16
N GLN A 49 20.72 -10.77 -8.96
CA GLN A 49 20.34 -12.01 -9.66
C GLN A 49 20.68 -13.27 -8.87
N PHE A 50 21.46 -13.16 -7.79
CA PHE A 50 21.81 -14.30 -6.96
C PHE A 50 20.54 -14.88 -6.30
N ARG A 51 20.30 -16.16 -6.56
CA ARG A 51 19.21 -16.94 -5.94
C ARG A 51 19.85 -18.07 -5.13
N PRO A 52 20.23 -17.83 -3.86
CA PRO A 52 20.91 -18.84 -3.06
C PRO A 52 20.04 -20.09 -2.97
N ARG A 53 20.63 -21.24 -3.29
CA ARG A 53 20.00 -22.55 -3.09
C ARG A 53 20.63 -23.18 -1.87
N SER A 54 19.82 -23.72 -0.98
CA SER A 54 20.33 -24.48 0.18
C SER A 54 21.20 -25.63 -0.32
N MET A 55 22.45 -25.69 0.14
CA MET A 55 23.34 -26.82 -0.09
C MET A 55 23.28 -27.87 1.03
N LEU A 56 22.46 -27.63 2.05
CA LEU A 56 22.28 -28.54 3.18
C LEU A 56 21.61 -29.84 2.71
N ARG A 57 22.29 -30.97 2.85
CA ARG A 57 21.78 -32.31 2.54
C ARG A 57 21.52 -33.07 3.83
N VAL A 58 20.29 -32.99 4.31
CA VAL A 58 19.79 -33.70 5.50
C VAL A 58 18.36 -34.15 5.23
N GLU A 59 17.84 -35.07 6.05
CA GLU A 59 16.42 -35.41 6.01
C GLU A 59 15.55 -34.17 6.27
N GLN A 60 14.47 -34.01 5.49
CA GLN A 60 13.58 -32.87 5.58
C GLN A 60 12.22 -33.29 6.15
N HIS A 61 11.77 -32.58 7.18
CA HIS A 61 10.43 -32.77 7.76
C HIS A 61 9.59 -31.51 7.53
N LEU A 62 8.72 -31.56 6.51
CA LEU A 62 7.85 -30.45 6.14
C LEU A 62 6.60 -30.42 7.03
N LEU A 63 6.65 -29.65 8.13
CA LEU A 63 5.49 -29.37 8.97
C LEU A 63 4.53 -28.42 8.22
N LYS A 64 3.30 -28.87 7.96
CA LYS A 64 2.28 -28.11 7.21
C LYS A 64 1.24 -27.40 8.08
N ARG A 65 1.32 -27.59 9.40
CA ARG A 65 0.37 -27.07 10.39
C ARG A 65 1.10 -26.89 11.72
N ALA A 66 0.81 -25.81 12.45
CA ALA A 66 1.38 -25.64 13.78
C ALA A 66 0.81 -26.67 14.77
N ALA A 67 1.66 -27.24 15.62
CA ALA A 67 1.27 -28.24 16.62
C ALA A 67 0.29 -27.66 17.66
N TYR A 68 0.38 -26.35 17.93
CA TYR A 68 -0.49 -25.61 18.84
C TYR A 68 -1.09 -24.40 18.12
N PRO A 69 -2.23 -23.87 18.59
CA PRO A 69 -2.80 -22.64 18.03
C PRO A 69 -1.80 -21.48 18.10
N VAL A 70 -1.63 -20.75 17.01
CA VAL A 70 -0.70 -19.62 16.94
C VAL A 70 -1.41 -18.28 16.73
N VAL A 71 -0.75 -17.21 17.17
CA VAL A 71 -1.15 -15.83 16.88
C VAL A 71 -0.17 -15.25 15.86
N ASP A 72 -0.67 -14.86 14.70
CA ASP A 72 0.11 -14.07 13.75
C ASP A 72 0.04 -12.59 14.15
N ALA A 73 1.14 -12.06 14.67
CA ALA A 73 1.20 -10.71 15.22
C ALA A 73 1.49 -9.61 14.18
N HIS A 74 1.67 -9.95 12.90
CA HIS A 74 2.11 -8.97 11.89
C HIS A 74 1.48 -9.21 10.52
N THR A 75 0.25 -8.72 10.35
CA THR A 75 -0.40 -8.74 9.04
C THR A 75 -0.99 -7.40 8.61
N HIS A 76 -0.85 -7.14 7.30
CA HIS A 76 -1.36 -5.97 6.60
C HIS A 76 -2.53 -6.36 5.68
N PHE A 77 -3.73 -6.52 6.26
CA PHE A 77 -4.92 -6.99 5.54
C PHE A 77 -5.47 -6.00 4.52
N ARG A 78 -5.45 -4.69 4.82
CA ARG A 78 -5.96 -3.65 3.91
C ARG A 78 -5.23 -3.68 2.58
N TYR A 79 -3.90 -3.84 2.62
CA TYR A 79 -3.07 -3.89 1.42
C TYR A 79 -3.02 -5.27 0.77
N ARG A 80 -2.96 -6.35 1.58
CA ARG A 80 -2.86 -7.71 1.04
C ARG A 80 -4.17 -8.20 0.41
N LEU A 81 -5.30 -7.83 1.00
CA LEU A 81 -6.60 -8.36 0.61
C LEU A 81 -7.51 -7.30 -0.03
N HIS A 82 -7.05 -6.04 -0.15
CA HIS A 82 -7.78 -4.95 -0.78
C HIS A 82 -9.24 -4.78 -0.31
N HIS A 83 -9.51 -5.11 0.97
CA HIS A 83 -10.86 -5.14 1.54
C HIS A 83 -11.86 -6.06 0.79
N SER A 84 -11.39 -7.06 0.03
CA SER A 84 -12.26 -8.08 -0.58
C SER A 84 -12.77 -9.06 0.48
N PRO A 85 -14.10 -9.23 0.61
CA PRO A 85 -14.69 -10.25 1.47
C PRO A 85 -14.27 -11.67 1.07
N GLU A 86 -14.16 -11.95 -0.21
CA GLU A 86 -13.82 -13.28 -0.74
C GLU A 86 -12.37 -13.66 -0.39
N GLN A 87 -11.46 -12.68 -0.49
CA GLN A 87 -10.07 -12.86 -0.09
C GLN A 87 -9.92 -13.02 1.43
N LEU A 88 -10.77 -12.35 2.22
CA LEU A 88 -10.84 -12.57 3.67
C LEU A 88 -11.27 -14.00 3.98
N ASP A 89 -12.25 -14.54 3.27
CA ASP A 89 -12.73 -15.93 3.46
C ASP A 89 -11.64 -16.95 3.12
N GLU A 90 -10.90 -16.73 2.02
CA GLU A 90 -9.74 -17.56 1.70
C GLU A 90 -8.66 -17.46 2.77
N PHE A 91 -8.41 -16.26 3.28
CA PHE A 91 -7.42 -16.06 4.33
C PHE A 91 -7.82 -16.77 5.63
N VAL A 92 -9.09 -16.73 6.03
CA VAL A 92 -9.57 -17.48 7.20
C VAL A 92 -9.43 -18.99 6.98
N ARG A 93 -9.74 -19.49 5.77
CA ARG A 93 -9.46 -20.91 5.42
C ARG A 93 -7.97 -21.23 5.51
N LEU A 94 -7.09 -20.30 5.13
CA LEU A 94 -5.64 -20.43 5.33
C LEU A 94 -5.28 -20.50 6.81
N MET A 95 -5.86 -19.63 7.65
CA MET A 95 -5.65 -19.66 9.10
C MET A 95 -6.03 -21.02 9.68
N ASP A 96 -7.20 -21.54 9.32
CA ASP A 96 -7.70 -22.84 9.80
C ASP A 96 -6.79 -24.00 9.38
N ARG A 97 -6.33 -24.03 8.12
CA ARG A 97 -5.40 -25.05 7.61
C ARG A 97 -4.09 -25.06 8.41
N ASN A 98 -3.60 -23.90 8.81
CA ASN A 98 -2.29 -23.74 9.47
C ASN A 98 -2.34 -23.70 11.00
N ASN A 99 -3.53 -23.80 11.62
CA ASN A 99 -3.74 -23.66 13.07
C ASN A 99 -3.44 -22.25 13.60
N ILE A 100 -3.74 -21.22 12.81
CA ILE A 100 -3.65 -19.81 13.23
C ILE A 100 -4.99 -19.44 13.86
N ALA A 101 -4.98 -19.19 15.17
CA ALA A 101 -6.18 -18.83 15.90
C ALA A 101 -6.59 -17.39 15.63
N VAL A 102 -5.63 -16.47 15.73
CA VAL A 102 -5.86 -15.02 15.66
C VAL A 102 -4.77 -14.37 14.82
N CYS A 103 -5.15 -13.37 14.01
CA CYS A 103 -4.22 -12.47 13.34
C CYS A 103 -4.36 -11.04 13.86
N VAL A 104 -3.24 -10.35 14.00
CA VAL A 104 -3.18 -8.92 14.33
C VAL A 104 -3.00 -8.14 13.03
N SER A 105 -4.03 -7.36 12.70
CA SER A 105 -3.96 -6.33 11.67
C SER A 105 -3.18 -5.12 12.14
N LEU A 106 -2.25 -4.68 11.31
CA LEU A 106 -1.42 -3.50 11.52
C LEU A 106 -1.91 -2.27 10.75
N ASP A 107 -3.14 -2.31 10.26
CA ASP A 107 -3.76 -1.31 9.36
C ASP A 107 -4.84 -0.43 10.03
N GLY A 108 -4.86 -0.35 11.36
CA GLY A 108 -5.84 0.46 12.10
C GLY A 108 -5.56 1.96 12.02
N ARG A 109 -5.66 2.55 10.84
CA ARG A 109 -5.64 4.00 10.64
C ARG A 109 -6.78 4.66 11.41
N LEU A 110 -6.51 5.74 12.14
CA LEU A 110 -7.50 6.38 13.02
C LEU A 110 -8.67 7.01 12.26
N GLY A 111 -9.74 7.36 12.99
CA GLY A 111 -10.94 7.97 12.42
C GLY A 111 -11.83 6.95 11.71
N ASP A 112 -12.50 7.38 10.64
CA ASP A 112 -13.49 6.57 9.92
C ASP A 112 -12.85 5.34 9.26
N GLU A 113 -11.59 5.45 8.82
CA GLU A 113 -10.83 4.31 8.27
C GLU A 113 -10.64 3.17 9.28
N LEU A 114 -10.60 3.48 10.59
CA LEU A 114 -10.51 2.46 11.63
C LEU A 114 -11.80 1.65 11.70
N VAL A 115 -12.93 2.36 11.64
CA VAL A 115 -14.28 1.79 11.73
C VAL A 115 -14.55 0.92 10.51
N GLU A 116 -14.23 1.43 9.32
CA GLU A 116 -14.32 0.68 8.07
C GLU A 116 -13.47 -0.61 8.12
N HIS A 117 -12.21 -0.50 8.55
CA HIS A 117 -11.32 -1.66 8.62
C HIS A 117 -11.76 -2.69 9.68
N ARG A 118 -12.23 -2.21 10.83
CA ARG A 118 -12.83 -3.05 11.87
C ARG A 118 -14.02 -3.82 11.30
N ASP A 119 -14.95 -3.14 10.64
CA ASP A 119 -16.18 -3.75 10.15
C ASP A 119 -15.90 -4.76 9.04
N TYR A 120 -14.93 -4.46 8.17
CA TYR A 120 -14.40 -5.42 7.19
C TYR A 120 -13.95 -6.73 7.86
N LEU A 121 -13.10 -6.66 8.89
CA LEU A 121 -12.58 -7.84 9.58
C LEU A 121 -13.63 -8.54 10.45
N TRP A 122 -14.47 -7.76 11.15
CA TRP A 122 -15.30 -8.26 12.25
C TRP A 122 -16.73 -8.63 11.84
N SER A 123 -17.24 -8.13 10.71
CA SER A 123 -18.59 -8.44 10.24
C SER A 123 -18.88 -9.94 10.17
N ARG A 124 -17.87 -10.75 9.83
CA ARG A 124 -17.98 -12.22 9.75
C ARG A 124 -17.02 -12.98 10.67
N TYR A 125 -15.91 -12.37 11.07
CA TYR A 125 -14.79 -13.08 11.72
C TYR A 125 -14.23 -12.34 12.94
N LYS A 126 -15.11 -11.74 13.76
CA LYS A 126 -14.74 -10.93 14.93
C LYS A 126 -13.68 -11.59 15.83
N ASP A 127 -13.81 -12.88 16.12
CA ASP A 127 -12.92 -13.59 17.05
C ASP A 127 -11.61 -14.06 16.42
N ARG A 128 -11.41 -13.84 15.12
CA ARG A 128 -10.20 -14.23 14.37
C ARG A 128 -9.22 -13.08 14.19
N PHE A 129 -9.66 -11.84 14.45
CA PHE A 129 -8.88 -10.66 14.13
C PHE A 129 -8.82 -9.67 15.29
N VAL A 130 -7.60 -9.22 15.56
CA VAL A 130 -7.30 -8.08 16.40
C VAL A 130 -6.69 -7.00 15.50
N PHE A 131 -6.79 -5.72 15.86
CA PHE A 131 -6.12 -4.65 15.11
C PHE A 131 -5.45 -3.64 16.03
N TYR A 132 -4.33 -3.09 15.55
CA TYR A 132 -3.58 -2.03 16.21
C TYR A 132 -3.84 -0.68 15.56
N ALA A 133 -4.04 0.34 16.38
CA ALA A 133 -4.18 1.72 15.93
C ALA A 133 -2.86 2.23 15.33
N ASN A 134 -2.94 3.19 14.42
CA ASN A 134 -1.80 3.85 13.78
C ASN A 134 -1.91 5.35 13.99
N ILE A 135 -0.84 5.97 14.51
CA ILE A 135 -0.79 7.42 14.63
C ILE A 135 -0.40 8.01 13.27
N ASP A 136 -1.19 8.97 12.81
CA ASP A 136 -0.78 9.88 11.76
C ASP A 136 -0.03 11.05 12.39
N TRP A 137 1.29 11.07 12.18
CA TRP A 137 2.19 12.08 12.70
C TRP A 137 2.22 13.33 11.82
N ARG A 138 1.94 13.17 10.52
CA ARG A 138 2.04 14.22 9.50
C ARG A 138 0.78 15.07 9.48
N GLY A 139 -0.40 14.44 9.50
CA GLY A 139 -1.67 15.13 9.32
C GLY A 139 -1.71 15.87 7.99
N ASP A 140 -1.98 17.18 8.04
CA ASP A 140 -2.00 18.09 6.89
C ASP A 140 -0.64 18.75 6.58
N GLY A 141 0.42 18.39 7.32
CA GLY A 141 1.77 18.88 7.08
C GLY A 141 2.36 18.39 5.75
N GLN A 142 3.36 19.12 5.25
CA GLN A 142 4.07 18.80 4.02
C GLN A 142 5.09 17.69 4.24
N GLU A 143 5.21 16.77 3.29
CA GLU A 143 6.14 15.64 3.37
C GLU A 143 7.60 16.06 3.56
N ASP A 144 8.04 17.05 2.77
CA ASP A 144 9.42 17.54 2.76
C ASP A 144 9.71 18.61 3.82
N ASP A 145 8.71 18.98 4.64
CA ASP A 145 8.87 19.95 5.74
C ASP A 145 8.29 19.41 7.05
N PRO A 146 9.07 18.60 7.81
CA PRO A 146 8.66 18.03 9.08
C PRO A 146 8.16 19.05 10.11
N ALA A 147 8.64 20.30 10.07
CA ALA A 147 8.20 21.33 11.02
C ALA A 147 6.70 21.66 10.90
N THR A 148 6.09 21.35 9.75
CA THR A 148 4.66 21.54 9.48
C THR A 148 3.78 20.38 9.93
N TRP A 149 4.37 19.26 10.36
CA TRP A 149 3.60 18.07 10.73
C TRP A 149 2.73 18.28 11.97
N ASP A 150 1.58 17.59 12.01
CA ASP A 150 0.62 17.66 13.12
C ASP A 150 1.25 17.37 14.49
N ALA A 151 2.28 16.50 14.51
CA ALA A 151 3.08 16.16 15.69
C ALA A 151 3.75 17.37 16.38
N HIS A 152 4.03 18.46 15.66
CA HIS A 152 4.68 19.66 16.20
C HIS A 152 3.68 20.67 16.80
N ARG A 153 2.37 20.42 16.69
CA ARG A 153 1.37 21.31 17.28
C ARG A 153 1.37 21.18 18.81
N PRO A 154 1.26 22.30 19.55
CA PRO A 154 1.28 22.26 21.02
C PRO A 154 0.23 21.36 21.66
N ASP A 155 -0.90 21.11 20.97
CA ASP A 155 -2.00 20.30 21.45
C ASP A 155 -2.01 18.85 20.94
N PHE A 156 -1.01 18.43 20.16
CA PHE A 156 -0.93 17.11 19.54
C PHE A 156 -1.15 15.98 20.54
N GLY A 157 -0.39 15.96 21.64
CA GLY A 157 -0.47 14.89 22.64
C GLY A 157 -1.88 14.73 23.23
N ARG A 158 -2.57 15.84 23.50
CA ARG A 158 -3.96 15.83 24.01
C ARG A 158 -4.94 15.31 22.96
N ARG A 159 -4.84 15.79 21.71
CA ARG A 159 -5.71 15.33 20.60
C ARG A 159 -5.48 13.85 20.31
N MET A 160 -4.23 13.42 20.24
CA MET A 160 -3.88 12.03 19.94
C MET A 160 -4.29 11.08 21.06
N ALA A 161 -4.13 11.46 22.33
CA ALA A 161 -4.64 10.67 23.45
C ALA A 161 -6.17 10.45 23.35
N LYS A 162 -6.92 11.49 22.97
CA LYS A 162 -8.37 11.37 22.71
C LYS A 162 -8.66 10.41 21.55
N ARG A 163 -7.95 10.54 20.42
CA ARG A 163 -8.12 9.62 19.26
C ARG A 163 -7.78 8.17 19.58
N LEU A 164 -6.74 7.93 20.39
CA LEU A 164 -6.39 6.58 20.84
C LEU A 164 -7.42 6.01 21.81
N ALA A 165 -8.02 6.84 22.68
CA ALA A 165 -9.14 6.43 23.52
C ALA A 165 -10.37 6.05 22.68
N GLU A 166 -10.70 6.84 21.65
CA GLU A 166 -11.75 6.52 20.66
C GLU A 166 -11.45 5.19 19.95
N ALA A 167 -10.22 4.98 19.48
CA ALA A 167 -9.79 3.74 18.84
C ALA A 167 -9.90 2.53 19.78
N LYS A 168 -9.52 2.70 21.06
CA LYS A 168 -9.67 1.66 22.08
C LYS A 168 -11.14 1.30 22.31
N GLN A 169 -12.03 2.29 22.41
CA GLN A 169 -13.47 2.07 22.51
C GLN A 169 -14.02 1.35 21.27
N ALA A 170 -13.48 1.65 20.09
CA ALA A 170 -13.83 0.98 18.84
C ALA A 170 -13.27 -0.45 18.74
N GLY A 171 -12.39 -0.89 19.64
CA GLY A 171 -11.88 -2.27 19.71
C GLY A 171 -10.39 -2.45 19.43
N ALA A 172 -9.64 -1.36 19.19
CA ALA A 172 -8.20 -1.45 19.01
C ALA A 172 -7.54 -2.07 20.26
N SER A 173 -6.65 -3.03 20.04
CA SER A 173 -5.99 -3.77 21.14
C SER A 173 -4.50 -3.47 21.27
N GLY A 174 -3.99 -2.54 20.48
CA GLY A 174 -2.61 -2.09 20.54
C GLY A 174 -2.35 -0.87 19.67
N LEU A 175 -1.11 -0.43 19.67
CA LEU A 175 -0.61 0.71 18.90
C LEU A 175 0.57 0.23 18.07
N LYS A 176 0.62 0.65 16.80
CA LYS A 176 1.79 0.50 15.94
C LYS A 176 2.38 1.85 15.63
N VAL A 177 3.70 1.94 15.80
CA VAL A 177 4.52 3.05 15.30
C VAL A 177 5.28 2.57 14.08
N PHE A 178 5.15 3.29 12.97
CA PHE A 178 5.81 2.96 11.71
C PHE A 178 7.29 3.30 11.76
N LYS A 179 8.11 2.50 11.06
CA LYS A 179 9.57 2.68 11.01
C LYS A 179 9.97 4.04 10.44
N GLN A 180 9.17 4.55 9.51
CA GLN A 180 9.32 5.87 8.89
C GLN A 180 9.32 7.01 9.93
N PHE A 181 8.71 6.82 11.11
CA PHE A 181 8.72 7.84 12.15
C PHE A 181 10.10 8.06 12.80
N GLY A 182 11.08 7.16 12.58
CA GLY A 182 12.42 7.31 13.17
C GLY A 182 13.61 6.92 12.29
N LEU A 183 13.40 6.23 11.17
CA LEU A 183 14.49 5.75 10.31
C LEU A 183 14.62 6.49 8.96
N GLY A 184 13.68 7.38 8.62
CA GLY A 184 13.60 8.00 7.30
C GLY A 184 12.99 7.06 6.28
#